data_AF-A0A955P5N7-F1
#
_entry.id   AF-A0A955P5N7-F1
#
_cell.length_a   1.000
_cell.length_b   1.000
_cell.length_c   1.000
_cell.angle_alpha   90.00
_cell.angle_beta   90.00
_cell.angle_gamma   90.00
#
_symmetry.space_group_name_H-M   'P 1'
#
loop_
_entity.id
_entity.type
_entity.pdbx_description
1 polymer ?
#
loop_
_entity_poly.entity_id
_entity_poly.type
_entity_poly.pdbx_seq_one_letter_code
_entity_poly.pdbx_strand_id
1 'polypeptide(L)'
;MAEILSQSEIDSLLNALSSGTIEEDVHVSEPTKGVKVYDFKHPDRFSKDQTRSLQMLHEHFSRLFSTSLSTYLRTITEVKLVSVDQLSYDEFIRSIPNPTCVNLIDM
;
A
#
# COMPACT_ATOMS: atom_id res chain seq x y z
N MET A 1 -3.64 -14.04 0.79
CA MET A 1 -2.48 -14.80 0.27
C MET A 1 -2.26 -15.94 1.23
N ALA A 2 -2.25 -17.19 0.74
CA ALA A 2 -2.02 -18.35 1.61
C ALA A 2 -0.62 -18.23 2.20
N GLU A 3 -0.53 -18.26 3.52
CA GLU A 3 0.71 -18.17 4.27
C GLU A 3 1.52 -19.43 4.00
N ILE A 4 2.53 -19.32 3.14
CA ILE A 4 3.41 -20.42 2.79
C ILE A 4 4.31 -20.63 4.00
N LEU A 5 4.01 -21.68 4.78
CA LEU A 5 4.80 -22.09 5.93
C LEU A 5 6.26 -22.29 5.49
N SER A 6 7.17 -21.82 6.33
CA SER A 6 8.60 -22.03 6.13
C SER A 6 8.94 -23.51 6.28
N GLN A 7 9.99 -23.96 5.59
CA GLN A 7 10.40 -25.37 5.62
C GLN A 7 10.70 -25.86 7.06
N SER A 8 11.17 -24.96 7.93
CA SER A 8 11.37 -25.21 9.36
C SER A 8 10.09 -25.52 10.12
N GLU A 9 8.96 -24.90 9.76
CA GLU A 9 7.66 -25.17 10.39
C GLU A 9 7.08 -26.51 9.91
N ILE A 10 7.30 -26.84 8.63
CA ILE A 10 6.92 -28.15 8.07
C ILE A 10 7.65 -29.28 8.80
N ASP A 11 8.97 -29.12 8.99
CA ASP A 11 9.79 -30.12 9.66
C ASP A 11 9.43 -30.25 11.15
N SER A 12 9.03 -29.15 11.80
CA SER A 12 8.57 -29.15 13.19
C SER A 12 7.23 -29.89 13.35
N LEU A 13 6.29 -29.70 12.41
CA LEU A 13 5.01 -30.40 12.40
C LEU A 13 5.16 -31.90 12.08
N LEU A 14 6.07 -32.27 11.17
CA LEU A 14 6.37 -33.67 10.85
C LEU A 14 6.98 -34.41 12.03
N ASN A 15 7.88 -33.77 12.78
CA ASN A 15 8.48 -34.35 13.97
C ASN A 15 7.46 -34.52 15.11
N ALA A 16 6.59 -33.53 15.32
CA ALA A 16 5.51 -33.61 16.32
C ALA A 16 4.47 -34.70 15.99
N LEU A 17 4.21 -34.95 14.70
CA LEU A 17 3.33 -36.04 14.25
C LEU A 17 3.99 -37.42 14.44
N SER A 18 5.30 -37.53 14.25
CA SER A 18 6.05 -38.79 14.37
C SER A 18 6.33 -39.21 15.82
N SER A 19 6.41 -38.27 16.76
CA SER A 19 6.69 -38.58 18.17
C SER A 19 5.45 -38.97 18.98
N GLY A 20 4.24 -38.76 18.45
CA GLY A 20 2.98 -39.12 19.10
C GLY A 20 2.66 -38.35 20.39
N THR A 21 3.55 -37.45 20.81
CA THR A 21 3.35 -36.51 21.91
C THR A 21 2.98 -35.16 21.32
N ILE A 22 1.67 -34.88 21.25
CA ILE A 22 1.20 -33.50 21.19
C ILE A 22 1.41 -32.94 22.59
N GLU A 23 2.61 -32.46 22.87
CA GLU A 23 2.85 -31.62 24.03
C GLU A 23 2.09 -30.31 23.76
N GLU A 24 0.99 -30.12 24.48
CA GLU A 24 0.26 -28.85 24.58
C GLU A 24 1.11 -27.80 25.31
N ASP A 25 2.30 -27.50 24.80
CA ASP A 25 3.00 -26.26 25.13
C ASP A 25 2.80 -25.31 23.95
N VAL A 26 1.55 -24.87 23.79
CA VAL A 26 1.26 -23.63 23.09
C VAL A 26 1.70 -22.50 24.02
N HIS A 27 3.01 -22.32 24.14
CA HIS A 27 3.55 -21.00 24.36
C HIS A 27 3.11 -20.19 23.14
N VAL A 28 1.96 -19.50 23.28
CA VAL A 28 1.63 -18.35 22.45
C VAL A 28 2.75 -17.37 22.74
N SER A 29 3.84 -17.48 21.98
CA SER A 29 4.82 -16.42 21.87
C SER A 29 4.01 -15.20 21.49
N GLU A 30 3.83 -14.27 22.45
CA GLU A 30 3.29 -12.95 22.16
C GLU A 30 3.96 -12.49 20.86
N PRO A 31 3.20 -12.06 19.84
CA PRO A 31 3.78 -11.70 18.56
C PRO A 31 4.86 -10.66 18.89
N THR A 32 6.12 -11.07 18.75
CA THR A 32 7.26 -10.20 18.94
C THR A 32 6.96 -9.01 18.05
N LYS A 33 6.64 -7.86 18.66
CA LYS A 33 6.25 -6.66 17.93
C LYS A 33 7.32 -6.46 16.88
N GLY A 34 6.99 -6.79 15.63
CA GLY A 34 7.98 -6.91 14.57
C GLY A 34 8.74 -5.61 14.52
N VAL A 35 10.03 -5.67 14.87
CA VAL A 35 10.90 -4.49 14.86
C VAL A 35 10.96 -4.05 13.42
N LYS A 36 10.19 -3.00 13.10
CA LYS A 36 10.15 -2.45 11.75
C LYS A 36 11.35 -1.54 11.61
N VAL A 37 12.24 -1.85 10.66
CA VAL A 37 13.34 -0.96 10.29
C VAL A 37 12.74 0.36 9.84
N TYR A 38 12.96 1.41 10.61
CA TYR A 38 12.49 2.76 10.31
C TYR A 38 13.59 3.52 9.56
N ASP A 39 13.29 3.96 8.34
CA ASP A 39 14.23 4.79 7.58
C ASP A 39 14.15 6.24 8.08
N PHE A 40 15.10 6.62 8.93
CA PHE A 40 15.21 7.99 9.44
C PHE A 40 15.55 9.02 8.35
N LYS A 41 16.01 8.60 7.17
CA LYS A 41 16.27 9.51 6.05
C LYS A 41 14.99 9.93 5.33
N HIS A 42 13.96 9.09 5.35
CA HIS A 42 12.66 9.34 4.77
C HIS A 42 11.55 9.10 5.81
N PRO A 43 11.46 9.96 6.84
CA PRO A 43 10.38 9.83 7.80
C PRO A 43 9.05 9.98 7.06
N ASP A 44 8.12 9.05 7.29
CA ASP A 44 6.72 9.17 6.85
C ASP A 44 6.18 10.50 7.39
N ARG A 45 6.02 11.48 6.49
CA ARG A 45 5.63 12.85 6.87
C ARG A 45 4.13 12.90 7.17
N PHE A 46 3.37 12.01 6.53
CA PHE A 46 1.94 11.87 6.71
C PHE A 46 1.63 10.61 7.51
N SER A 47 0.70 10.73 8.44
CA SER A 47 0.17 9.54 9.11
C SER A 47 -0.69 8.73 8.15
N LYS A 48 -0.86 7.44 8.45
CA LYS A 48 -1.72 6.55 7.65
C LYS A 48 -3.15 7.08 7.48
N ASP A 49 -3.68 7.73 8.50
CA ASP A 49 -5.02 8.34 8.46
C ASP A 49 -5.09 9.53 7.49
N GLN A 50 -4.02 10.32 7.40
CA GLN A 50 -3.93 11.42 6.43
C GLN A 50 -3.84 10.89 5.00
N THR A 51 -3.02 9.86 4.76
CA THR A 51 -2.95 9.20 3.45
C THR A 51 -4.30 8.61 3.04
N ARG A 52 -5.01 7.96 3.97
CA ARG A 52 -6.36 7.44 3.73
C ARG A 52 -7.36 8.56 3.42
N SER A 53 -7.25 9.69 4.10
CA SER A 53 -8.08 10.87 3.85
C SER A 53 -7.84 11.44 2.45
N LEU A 54 -6.58 11.55 2.01
CA LEU A 54 -6.23 11.94 0.65
C LEU A 54 -6.78 10.95 -0.39
N GLN A 55 -6.68 9.64 -0.12
CA GLN A 55 -7.24 8.62 -1.00
C GLN A 55 -8.75 8.82 -1.19
N MET A 56 -9.51 8.97 -0.10
CA MET A 56 -10.96 9.20 -0.17
C MET A 56 -11.29 10.50 -0.92
N LEU A 57 -10.52 11.56 -0.71
CA LEU A 57 -10.68 12.83 -1.40
C LEU A 57 -10.46 12.67 -2.92
N HIS A 58 -9.40 11.98 -3.33
CA HIS A 58 -9.11 11.75 -4.75
C HIS A 58 -10.09 10.77 -5.42
N GLU A 59 -10.61 9.76 -4.70
CA GLU A 59 -11.70 8.91 -5.19
C GLU A 59 -13.02 9.67 -5.38
N HIS A 60 -13.28 10.67 -4.53
CA HIS A 60 -14.41 11.56 -4.73
C HIS A 60 -14.19 12.48 -5.94
N PHE A 61 -13.01 13.12 -6.02
CA PHE A 61 -12.64 13.97 -7.15
C PHE A 61 -12.72 13.23 -8.49
N SER A 62 -12.21 12.00 -8.59
CA SER A 62 -12.23 11.23 -9.84
C SER A 62 -13.65 11.01 -10.35
N ARG A 63 -14.62 10.71 -9.47
CA ARG A 63 -16.04 10.57 -9.83
C ARG A 63 -16.63 11.87 -10.40
N LEU A 64 -16.37 12.99 -9.75
CA LEU A 64 -16.83 14.30 -10.22
C LEU A 64 -16.17 14.69 -11.55
N PHE A 65 -14.86 14.50 -11.65
CA PHE A 65 -14.09 14.82 -12.85
C PHE A 65 -14.52 13.95 -14.03
N SER A 66 -14.72 12.64 -13.83
CA SER A 66 -15.22 11.72 -14.87
C SER A 66 -16.56 12.18 -15.45
N THR A 67 -17.47 12.67 -14.60
CA THR A 67 -18.79 13.16 -15.01
C THR A 67 -18.68 14.47 -15.78
N SER A 68 -17.88 15.41 -15.27
CA SER A 68 -17.63 16.70 -15.91
C SER A 68 -16.95 16.55 -17.27
N LEU A 69 -15.92 15.72 -17.35
CA LEU A 69 -15.17 15.46 -18.56
C LEU A 69 -16.03 14.75 -19.61
N SER A 70 -16.85 13.78 -19.21
CA SER A 70 -17.79 13.11 -20.12
C SER A 70 -18.77 14.10 -20.74
N THR A 71 -19.27 15.03 -19.93
CA THR A 71 -20.20 16.08 -20.38
C THR A 71 -19.52 17.04 -21.36
N TYR A 72 -18.30 17.46 -21.05
CA TYR A 72 -17.51 18.36 -21.88
C TYR A 72 -17.17 17.75 -23.24
N LEU A 73 -16.73 16.49 -23.26
CA LEU A 73 -16.30 15.77 -24.47
C LEU A 73 -17.47 15.11 -25.23
N ARG A 74 -18.67 15.07 -24.65
CA ARG A 74 -19.84 14.33 -25.18
C ARG A 74 -19.54 12.86 -25.46
N THR A 75 -18.71 12.26 -24.63
CA THR A 75 -18.26 10.86 -24.74
C THR A 75 -18.19 10.25 -23.35
N ILE A 76 -18.47 8.96 -23.20
CA ILE A 76 -18.36 8.26 -21.91
C ILE A 76 -16.88 8.17 -21.53
N THR A 77 -16.48 8.79 -20.42
CA THR A 77 -15.13 8.67 -19.86
C THR A 77 -15.17 8.04 -18.48
N GLU A 78 -14.17 7.21 -18.17
CA GLU A 78 -13.98 6.62 -16.84
C GLU A 78 -12.65 7.10 -16.25
N VAL A 79 -12.68 7.62 -15.02
CA VAL A 79 -11.49 8.07 -14.29
C VAL A 79 -11.42 7.32 -12.96
N LYS A 80 -10.29 6.67 -12.69
CA LYS A 80 -10.04 5.89 -11.48
C LYS A 80 -8.77 6.37 -10.78
N LEU A 81 -8.79 6.34 -9.45
CA LEU A 81 -7.60 6.52 -8.65
C LEU A 81 -6.75 5.23 -8.73
N VAL A 82 -5.47 5.37 -9.04
CA VAL A 82 -4.53 4.23 -9.16
C VAL A 82 -3.77 4.02 -7.84
N SER A 83 -3.12 5.06 -7.35
CA SER A 83 -2.39 5.05 -6.08
C SER A 83 -2.30 6.45 -5.48
N VAL A 84 -1.94 6.51 -4.20
CA VAL A 84 -1.55 7.72 -3.48
C VAL A 84 -0.25 7.40 -2.77
N ASP A 85 0.84 7.97 -3.27
CA ASP A 85 2.20 7.68 -2.80
C ASP A 85 2.87 8.97 -2.31
N GLN A 86 3.72 8.83 -1.29
CA GLN A 86 4.56 9.92 -0.80
C GLN A 86 5.93 9.83 -1.48
N LEU A 87 6.30 10.87 -2.25
CA LEU A 87 7.57 10.93 -2.98
C LEU A 87 8.29 12.24 -2.68
N SER A 88 9.62 12.23 -2.75
CA SER A 88 10.37 13.48 -2.82
C SER A 88 10.16 14.16 -4.18
N TYR A 89 10.37 15.48 -4.25
CA TYR A 89 10.18 16.22 -5.50
C TYR A 89 11.14 15.75 -6.61
N ASP A 90 12.39 15.43 -6.28
CA ASP A 90 13.37 14.95 -7.26
C ASP A 90 12.96 13.58 -7.85
N GLU A 91 12.47 12.66 -7.02
CA GLU A 91 11.93 11.38 -7.49
C GLU A 91 10.70 11.57 -8.39
N PHE A 92 9.79 12.46 -8.01
CA PHE A 92 8.61 12.78 -8.83
C PHE A 92 9.02 13.28 -10.21
N ILE A 93 9.90 14.28 -10.31
CA ILE A 93 10.35 14.83 -11.60
C ILE A 93 11.06 13.78 -12.45
N ARG A 94 11.85 12.88 -11.85
CA ARG A 94 12.52 11.78 -12.57
C ARG A 94 11.56 10.70 -13.05
N SER A 95 10.40 10.54 -12.41
CA SER A 95 9.40 9.54 -12.80
C SER A 95 8.55 9.94 -14.01
N ILE A 96 8.55 11.22 -14.40
CA ILE A 96 7.67 11.74 -15.45
C ILE A 96 8.29 11.48 -16.85
N PRO A 97 7.50 10.97 -17.82
CA PRO A 97 7.97 10.80 -19.20
C PRO A 97 8.37 12.11 -19.88
N ASN A 98 9.23 12.03 -20.90
CA ASN A 98 9.60 13.17 -21.74
C ASN A 98 9.28 12.84 -23.21
N PRO A 99 8.34 13.55 -23.87
CA PRO A 99 7.64 14.77 -23.43
C PRO A 99 6.44 14.50 -22.50
N THR A 100 6.01 15.53 -21.78
CA THR A 100 4.85 15.51 -20.87
C THR A 100 4.15 16.88 -20.81
N CYS A 101 2.91 16.91 -20.31
CA CYS A 101 2.18 18.14 -20.00
C CYS A 101 2.17 18.38 -18.48
N VAL A 102 3.02 19.30 -18.01
CA VAL A 102 3.08 19.72 -16.60
C VAL A 102 2.45 21.10 -16.46
N ASN A 103 1.50 21.23 -15.53
CA ASN A 103 0.82 22.50 -15.25
C ASN A 103 1.08 22.89 -13.78
N LEU A 104 1.45 24.15 -13.56
CA LEU A 104 1.59 24.72 -12.22
C LEU A 104 0.29 25.45 -11.87
N ILE A 105 -0.34 25.04 -10.77
CA ILE A 105 -1.59 25.64 -10.30
C ILE A 105 -1.22 26.51 -9.11
N ASP A 106 -1.50 27.81 -9.22
CA ASP A 106 -1.43 28.76 -8.11
C ASP A 106 -2.83 28.96 -7.53
N MET A 107 -2.92 29.30 -6.24
CA MET A 107 -4.18 29.39 -5.49
C MET A 107 -4.60 30.85 -5.29
#